data_AF-A0A6C8H3U6-F1
#
_entry.id   AF-A0A6C8H3U6-F1
#
_cell.length_a   1.000
_cell.length_b   1.000
_cell.length_c   1.000
_cell.angle_alpha   90.00
_cell.angle_beta   90.00
_cell.angle_gamma   90.00
#
_symmetry.space_group_name_H-M   'P 1'
#
loop_
_entity.id
_entity.type
_entity.pdbx_description
1 polymer ?
#
loop_
_entity_poly.entity_id
_entity_poly.type
_entity_poly.pdbx_seq_one_letter_code
_entity_poly.pdbx_strand_id
1 'polypeptide(L)'
;MIYDGESVSLTPSIGNWHSACRSHYIIKQGIIIEAGSWNDAQITAERKRDKLAKAHYYNPSAKPLNLEEEMKDTSRQLSRDLGVMGNLLGWLRNLIHKN
;
A
#
# COMPACT_ATOMS: atom_id res chain seq x y z
N MET A 1 6.97 1.96 -19.40
CA MET A 1 6.80 1.17 -20.65
C MET A 1 7.07 2.09 -21.82
N ILE A 2 7.82 1.61 -22.81
CA ILE A 2 8.14 2.34 -24.05
C ILE A 2 7.78 1.42 -25.22
N TYR A 3 7.15 1.97 -26.25
CA TYR A 3 6.91 1.32 -27.54
C TYR A 3 7.43 2.26 -28.63
N ASP A 4 8.30 1.75 -29.52
CA ASP A 4 8.96 2.54 -30.56
C ASP A 4 8.33 2.37 -31.95
N GLY A 5 7.22 1.64 -32.06
CA GLY A 5 6.56 1.33 -33.34
C GLY A 5 6.87 -0.07 -33.86
N GLU A 6 7.87 -0.75 -33.30
CA GLU A 6 8.26 -2.12 -33.66
C GLU A 6 8.35 -3.03 -32.44
N SER A 7 8.91 -2.51 -31.33
CA SER A 7 9.28 -3.28 -30.16
C SER A 7 8.85 -2.61 -28.85
N VAL A 8 8.68 -3.41 -27.80
CA VAL A 8 8.33 -2.92 -26.45
C VAL A 8 9.52 -3.05 -25.53
N SER A 9 9.70 -2.04 -24.66
CA SER A 9 10.60 -2.10 -23.51
C SER A 9 9.84 -1.86 -22.21
N LEU A 10 10.04 -2.76 -21.23
CA LEU A 10 9.41 -2.72 -19.92
C LEU A 10 10.48 -2.54 -18.84
N THR A 11 10.40 -1.39 -18.18
CA THR A 11 11.21 -1.02 -17.01
C THR A 11 10.30 -0.30 -15.99
N PRO A 12 10.59 -0.41 -14.68
CA PRO A 12 11.62 -1.26 -14.05
C PRO A 12 11.28 -2.76 -14.18
N SER A 13 12.10 -3.63 -13.58
CA SER A 13 11.95 -5.09 -13.72
C SER A 13 10.58 -5.63 -13.31
N ILE A 14 10.16 -6.69 -14.00
CA ILE A 14 9.01 -7.51 -13.67
C ILE A 14 9.50 -8.65 -12.79
N GLY A 15 8.90 -8.80 -11.61
CA GLY A 15 9.28 -9.89 -10.70
C GLY A 15 8.16 -10.86 -10.38
N ASN A 16 8.55 -12.12 -10.21
CA ASN A 16 7.70 -13.21 -9.77
C ASN A 16 7.99 -13.54 -8.30
N TRP A 17 7.50 -12.69 -7.42
CA TRP A 17 7.82 -12.71 -5.98
C TRP A 17 7.11 -13.83 -5.19
N HIS A 18 6.04 -14.40 -5.74
CA HIS A 18 5.26 -15.47 -5.10
C HIS A 18 5.85 -16.87 -5.36
N SER A 19 6.75 -16.98 -6.33
CA SER A 19 7.42 -18.24 -6.65
C SER A 19 8.71 -18.40 -5.85
N ALA A 20 9.08 -19.64 -5.51
CA ALA A 20 10.28 -19.94 -4.73
C ALA A 20 11.57 -19.39 -5.36
N CYS A 21 11.62 -19.29 -6.69
CA CYS A 21 12.77 -18.76 -7.43
C CYS A 21 12.98 -17.25 -7.27
N ARG A 22 11.93 -16.50 -6.87
CA ARG A 22 11.94 -15.03 -6.72
C ARG A 22 12.60 -14.34 -7.93
N SER A 23 12.32 -14.84 -9.13
CA SER A 23 12.97 -14.38 -10.35
C SER A 23 12.46 -12.99 -10.75
N HIS A 24 13.28 -12.25 -11.48
CA HIS A 24 12.86 -11.03 -12.13
C HIS A 24 13.60 -10.82 -13.45
N TYR A 25 13.02 -9.99 -14.33
CA TYR A 25 13.59 -9.69 -15.64
C TYR A 25 13.13 -8.31 -16.12
N ILE A 26 13.81 -7.76 -17.11
CA ILE A 26 13.34 -6.60 -17.90
C ILE A 26 13.06 -7.04 -19.33
N ILE A 27 12.24 -6.26 -20.04
CA ILE A 27 12.12 -6.39 -21.49
C ILE A 27 12.81 -5.19 -22.11
N LYS A 28 13.75 -5.42 -23.02
CA LYS A 28 14.41 -4.38 -23.80
C LYS A 28 14.28 -4.71 -25.27
N GLN A 29 13.58 -3.86 -26.01
CA GLN A 29 13.33 -4.01 -27.45
C GLN A 29 12.80 -5.41 -27.80
N GLY A 30 11.82 -5.90 -27.04
CA GLY A 30 11.24 -7.23 -27.20
C GLY A 30 12.08 -8.39 -26.64
N ILE A 31 13.28 -8.13 -26.14
CA ILE A 31 14.19 -9.17 -25.59
C ILE A 31 14.04 -9.25 -24.08
N ILE A 32 13.88 -10.47 -23.56
CA ILE A 32 13.90 -10.74 -22.12
C ILE A 32 15.35 -10.74 -21.63
N ILE A 33 15.65 -9.88 -20.66
CA ILE A 33 16.93 -9.88 -19.95
C ILE A 33 16.66 -10.32 -18.52
N GLU A 34 17.07 -11.55 -18.20
CA GLU A 34 16.95 -12.10 -16.86
C GLU A 34 17.84 -11.36 -15.87
N ALA A 35 17.36 -11.26 -14.63
CA ALA A 35 18.13 -10.74 -13.52
C ALA A 35 18.10 -11.75 -12.36
N GLY A 36 19.19 -11.77 -11.59
CA GLY A 36 19.38 -12.77 -10.53
C GLY A 36 18.32 -12.70 -9.43
N SER A 37 18.31 -13.66 -8.51
CA SER A 37 17.36 -13.63 -7.40
C SER A 37 17.60 -12.45 -6.47
N TRP A 38 16.51 -11.84 -6.00
CA TRP A 38 16.55 -10.83 -4.95
C TRP A 38 16.34 -11.42 -3.56
N ASN A 39 16.97 -10.81 -2.57
CA ASN A 39 16.69 -11.07 -1.16
C ASN A 39 15.39 -10.38 -0.71
N ASP A 40 14.89 -10.74 0.47
CA ASP A 40 13.62 -10.20 1.00
C ASP A 40 13.63 -8.68 1.19
N ALA A 41 14.78 -8.09 1.52
CA ALA A 41 14.91 -6.65 1.69
C ALA A 41 14.76 -5.92 0.34
N GLN A 42 15.38 -6.44 -0.72
CA GLN A 42 15.25 -5.94 -2.09
C GLN A 42 13.80 -6.05 -2.57
N ILE A 43 13.15 -7.19 -2.37
CA ILE A 43 11.73 -7.39 -2.74
C ILE A 43 10.84 -6.40 -1.99
N THR A 44 11.08 -6.18 -0.70
CA THR A 44 10.28 -5.26 0.13
C THR A 44 10.46 -3.81 -0.30
N ALA A 45 11.70 -3.39 -0.55
CA ALA A 45 12.02 -2.06 -1.06
C ALA A 45 11.32 -1.78 -2.39
N GLU A 46 11.32 -2.77 -3.29
CA GLU A 46 10.77 -2.64 -4.63
C GLU A 46 9.24 -2.65 -4.63
N ARG A 47 8.61 -3.44 -3.76
CA ARG A 47 7.15 -3.35 -3.50
C ARG A 47 6.76 -1.99 -2.96
N LYS A 48 7.54 -1.40 -2.05
CA LYS A 48 7.28 -0.04 -1.53
C LYS A 48 7.37 0.99 -2.64
N ARG A 49 8.43 0.93 -3.45
CA ARG A 49 8.63 1.80 -4.62
C ARG A 49 7.47 1.67 -5.62
N ASP A 50 7.08 0.44 -5.97
CA ASP A 50 5.99 0.16 -6.91
C ASP A 50 4.63 0.67 -6.41
N LYS A 51 4.33 0.49 -5.12
CA LYS A 51 3.11 1.03 -4.51
C LYS A 51 3.05 2.56 -4.63
N LEU A 52 4.15 3.25 -4.36
CA LEU A 52 4.23 4.72 -4.48
C LEU A 52 4.08 5.17 -5.94
N ALA A 53 4.79 4.52 -6.87
CA ALA A 53 4.71 4.84 -8.29
C ALA A 53 3.29 4.64 -8.85
N LYS A 54 2.61 3.55 -8.48
CA LYS A 54 1.23 3.28 -8.88
C LYS A 54 0.25 4.28 -8.28
N ALA A 55 0.40 4.62 -7.00
CA ALA A 55 -0.43 5.63 -6.36
C ALA A 55 -0.35 6.97 -7.11
N HIS A 56 0.86 7.40 -7.46
CA HIS A 56 1.07 8.62 -8.24
C HIS A 56 0.48 8.52 -9.66
N TYR A 57 0.69 7.40 -10.35
CA TYR A 57 0.25 7.23 -11.74
C TYR A 57 -1.28 7.15 -11.87
N TYR A 58 -1.96 6.41 -10.99
CA TYR A 58 -3.40 6.22 -11.07
C TYR A 58 -4.20 7.33 -10.39
N ASN A 59 -3.59 8.08 -9.46
CA ASN A 59 -4.25 9.19 -8.77
C ASN A 59 -3.48 10.52 -8.96
N PRO A 60 -3.29 11.01 -10.20
CA PRO A 60 -2.53 12.24 -10.45
C PRO A 60 -3.19 13.49 -9.85
N SER A 61 -4.50 13.44 -9.57
CA SER A 61 -5.27 14.52 -8.93
C SER A 61 -5.49 14.31 -7.43
N ALA A 62 -5.05 13.19 -6.86
CA ALA A 62 -5.12 13.03 -5.41
C ALA A 62 -4.16 14.02 -4.78
N LYS A 63 -4.72 14.92 -3.97
CA LYS A 63 -3.96 15.76 -3.04
C LYS A 63 -2.94 14.86 -2.34
N PRO A 64 -1.65 15.26 -2.26
CA PRO A 64 -0.63 14.42 -1.64
C PRO A 64 -1.13 13.95 -0.28
N LEU A 65 -1.05 12.65 -0.06
CA LEU A 65 -1.52 11.97 1.14
C LEU A 65 -0.82 12.64 2.33
N ASN A 66 -1.52 13.58 2.96
CA ASN A 66 -0.97 14.33 4.07
C ASN A 66 -1.06 13.39 5.27
N LEU A 67 0.03 12.67 5.52
CA LEU A 67 0.13 11.71 6.62
C LEU A 67 -0.22 12.36 7.97
N GLU A 68 -0.02 13.68 8.10
CA GLU A 68 -0.41 14.46 9.26
C GLU A 68 -1.94 14.64 9.38
N GLU A 69 -2.67 14.77 8.26
CA GLU A 69 -4.14 14.85 8.25
C GLU A 69 -4.77 13.50 8.63
N GLU A 70 -4.27 12.38 8.10
CA GLU A 70 -4.79 11.04 8.46
C GLU A 70 -4.51 10.66 9.93
N MET A 71 -3.32 10.98 10.45
CA MET A 71 -2.98 10.73 11.86
C MET A 71 -3.85 11.58 12.81
N LYS A 72 -4.19 12.81 12.40
CA LYS A 72 -5.05 13.70 13.19
C LYS A 72 -6.51 13.25 13.16
N ASP A 73 -6.99 12.72 12.04
CA ASP A 73 -8.37 12.21 11.94
C ASP A 73 -8.54 10.90 12.73
N THR A 74 -7.55 10.00 12.65
CA THR A 74 -7.53 8.74 13.41
C THR A 74 -7.53 8.98 14.93
N SER A 75 -6.70 9.91 15.42
CA SER A 75 -6.66 10.25 16.86
C SER A 75 -7.95 10.93 17.35
N ARG A 76 -8.57 11.75 16.50
CA ARG A 76 -9.83 12.44 16.80
C ARG A 76 -11.03 11.48 16.78
N GLN A 77 -11.03 10.49 15.89
CA GLN A 77 -12.01 9.40 15.84
C GLN A 77 -11.90 8.51 17.10
N LEU A 78 -10.70 8.07 17.46
CA LEU A 78 -10.45 7.29 18.69
C LEU A 78 -10.91 8.05 19.96
N SER A 79 -10.66 9.35 20.03
CA SER A 79 -11.09 10.18 21.16
C SER A 79 -12.61 10.30 21.28
N ARG A 80 -13.33 10.35 20.14
CA ARG A 80 -14.80 10.34 20.12
C ARG A 80 -15.36 9.00 20.59
N ASP A 81 -14.80 7.88 20.12
CA ASP A 81 -15.29 6.54 20.48
C ASP A 81 -15.06 6.23 21.97
N LEU A 82 -13.98 6.73 22.56
CA LEU A 82 -13.75 6.74 24.02
C LEU A 82 -14.80 7.58 24.78
N GLY A 83 -15.29 8.67 24.20
CA GLY A 83 -16.37 9.49 24.77
C GLY A 83 -17.75 8.82 24.72
N VAL A 84 -18.02 8.01 23.69
CA VAL A 84 -19.30 7.29 23.52
C VAL A 84 -19.44 6.13 24.51
N MET A 85 -18.34 5.57 25.01
CA MET A 85 -18.34 4.51 26.05
C MET A 85 -18.96 4.94 27.39
N GLY A 86 -19.10 6.25 27.65
CA GLY A 86 -19.82 6.75 28.83
C GLY A 86 -21.32 6.40 28.83
N ASN A 87 -21.94 6.31 27.65
CA ASN A 87 -23.37 6.02 27.52
C ASN A 87 -23.68 4.53 27.70
N LEU A 88 -22.75 3.65 27.36
CA LEU A 88 -22.90 2.20 27.52
C LEU A 88 -22.81 1.78 29.00
N LEU A 89 -21.89 2.38 29.75
CA LEU A 89 -21.77 2.20 31.20
C LEU A 89 -22.99 2.73 31.96
N GLY A 90 -23.58 3.83 31.50
CA GLY A 90 -24.84 4.38 32.04
C GLY A 90 -26.03 3.43 31.88
N TRP A 91 -26.15 2.78 30.72
CA TRP A 91 -27.19 1.78 30.45
C TRP A 91 -27.02 0.52 31.31
N LEU A 92 -25.78 0.04 31.46
CA LEU A 92 -25.44 -1.10 32.34
C LEU A 92 -25.71 -0.80 33.82
N ARG A 93 -25.43 0.43 34.29
CA ARG A 93 -25.69 0.83 35.69
C ARG A 93 -27.19 0.89 35.99
N ASN A 94 -28.01 1.33 35.03
CA ASN A 94 -29.47 1.32 35.15
C ASN A 94 -30.07 -0.08 35.12
N LEU A 95 -29.39 -1.06 34.52
CA LEU A 95 -29.83 -2.46 34.50
C LEU A 95 -29.61 -3.16 35.85
N ILE A 96 -28.60 -2.75 36.62
CA ILE A 96 -28.25 -3.35 37.93
C ILE A 96 -29.08 -2.76 39.09
N HIS A 97 -29.55 -1.51 38.98
CA HIS A 97 -30.37 -0.86 40.02
C HIS A 97 -31.88 -1.18 39.96
N LYS A 98 -32.31 -2.04 39.02
CA LYS A 98 -33.72 -2.36 38.78
C LYS A 98 -34.12 -3.77 39.25
N ASN A 99 -33.47 -4.28 40.29
CA ASN A 99 -33.88 -5.49 41.01
C ASN A 99 -33.78 -5.28 42.52
#